data_AF-A0A2C9L8I2-F1
#
_entry.id   AF-A0A2C9L8I2-F1
#
_cell.length_a   1.000
_cell.length_b   1.000
_cell.length_c   1.000
_cell.angle_alpha   90.00
_cell.angle_beta   90.00
_cell.angle_gamma   90.00
#
_symmetry.space_group_name_H-M   'P 1'
#
loop_
_entity.id
_entity.type
_entity.pdbx_description
1 polymer ?
#
loop_
_entity_poly.entity_id
_entity_poly.type
_entity_poly.pdbx_seq_one_letter_code
_entity_poly.pdbx_strand_id
1 'polypeptide(L)'
;MLSQIGEMVTVSIMGVFRNIQLASNATTLIFSASGVVASGLLRTIENMPTVLQWASYIAVHKYSTAILVGNEFHGLKFTCPEQAAEQCLMKGDNFINTYYPHALEHMTRNFIILGGYSTAVFILAFIVMKIRGIPTLH
;
A
#
# COMPACT_ATOMS: atom_id res chain seq x y z
N MET A 1 8.14 -1.82 -7.07
CA MET A 1 6.91 -2.64 -6.98
C MET A 1 5.63 -1.81 -6.94
N LEU A 2 5.48 -0.83 -6.03
CA LEU A 2 4.24 -0.03 -5.95
C LEU A 2 3.87 0.69 -7.27
N SER A 3 4.84 1.28 -7.98
CA SER A 3 4.63 1.91 -9.29
C SER A 3 4.05 0.94 -10.34
N GLN A 4 4.63 -0.27 -10.44
CA GLN A 4 4.18 -1.29 -11.38
C GLN A 4 2.74 -1.72 -11.10
N ILE A 5 2.37 -1.82 -9.81
CA ILE A 5 1.00 -2.11 -9.40
C ILE A 5 0.06 -0.98 -9.83
N GLY A 6 0.47 0.29 -9.68
CA GLY A 6 -0.29 1.44 -10.16
C GLY A 6 -0.53 1.43 -11.67
N GLU A 7 0.49 1.05 -12.45
CA GLU A 7 0.39 0.87 -13.90
C GLU A 7 -0.62 -0.23 -14.25
N MET A 8 -0.51 -1.40 -13.62
CA MET A 8 -1.43 -2.53 -13.87
C MET A 8 -2.88 -2.22 -13.46
N VAL A 9 -3.08 -1.47 -12.37
CA VAL A 9 -4.42 -0.99 -11.98
C VAL A 9 -4.95 0.00 -13.01
N THR A 10 -4.13 0.92 -13.50
CA THR A 10 -4.55 1.88 -14.54
C THR A 10 -4.99 1.14 -15.80
N VAL A 11 -4.21 0.15 -16.25
CA VAL A 11 -4.55 -0.69 -17.40
C VAL A 11 -5.87 -1.45 -17.17
N SER A 12 -6.08 -1.98 -15.96
CA SER A 12 -7.34 -2.64 -15.59
C SER A 12 -8.54 -1.69 -15.68
N ILE A 13 -8.39 -0.47 -15.17
CA ILE A 13 -9.43 0.57 -15.17
C ILE A 13 -9.69 1.09 -16.59
N MET A 14 -8.66 1.22 -17.43
CA MET A 14 -8.80 1.50 -18.86
C MET A 14 -9.55 0.41 -19.62
N GLY A 15 -9.51 -0.83 -19.14
CA GLY A 15 -10.33 -1.91 -19.67
C GLY A 15 -11.83 -1.64 -19.45
N VAL A 16 -12.20 -1.01 -18.33
CA VAL A 16 -13.59 -0.67 -17.98
C VAL A 16 -14.05 0.64 -18.61
N PHE A 17 -13.29 1.72 -18.41
CA PHE A 17 -13.65 3.04 -18.94
C PHE A 17 -13.06 3.25 -20.34
N ARG A 18 -13.88 3.73 -21.27
CA ARG A 18 -13.43 4.08 -22.62
C ARG A 18 -12.61 5.38 -22.67
N ASN A 19 -12.74 6.23 -21.65
CA ASN A 19 -12.02 7.49 -21.56
C ASN A 19 -10.77 7.37 -20.69
N ILE A 20 -9.61 7.63 -21.30
CA ILE A 20 -8.28 7.57 -20.67
C ILE A 20 -8.17 8.53 -19.48
N GLN A 21 -8.70 9.74 -19.61
CA GLN A 21 -8.63 10.76 -18.56
C GLN A 21 -9.39 10.31 -17.31
N LEU A 22 -10.58 9.72 -17.50
CA LEU A 22 -11.39 9.22 -16.39
C LEU A 22 -10.69 8.05 -15.69
N ALA A 23 -10.09 7.13 -16.45
CA ALA A 23 -9.34 6.00 -15.91
C ALA A 23 -8.12 6.45 -15.09
N SER A 24 -7.36 7.42 -15.59
CA SER A 24 -6.19 7.97 -14.91
C SER A 24 -6.55 8.73 -13.63
N ASN A 25 -7.56 9.60 -13.70
CA ASN A 25 -8.04 10.35 -12.54
C ASN A 25 -8.59 9.41 -11.45
N ALA A 26 -9.38 8.40 -11.82
CA ALA A 26 -9.92 7.42 -10.89
C ALA A 26 -8.81 6.62 -10.19
N THR A 27 -7.81 6.16 -10.96
CA THR A 27 -6.67 5.42 -10.39
C THR A 27 -5.90 6.29 -9.40
N THR A 28 -5.64 7.54 -9.76
CA THR A 28 -4.92 8.51 -8.91
C THR A 28 -5.68 8.75 -7.59
N LEU A 29 -7.00 8.92 -7.65
CA LEU A 29 -7.84 9.10 -6.47
C LEU A 29 -7.81 7.87 -5.55
N ILE A 30 -7.92 6.67 -6.14
CA ILE A 30 -7.89 5.41 -5.39
C ILE A 30 -6.52 5.22 -4.70
N PHE A 31 -5.42 5.45 -5.41
CA PHE A 31 -4.08 5.27 -4.86
C PHE A 31 -3.74 6.29 -3.78
N SER A 32 -4.11 7.56 -3.99
CA SER A 32 -3.89 8.61 -3.00
C SER A 32 -4.71 8.38 -1.72
N ALA A 33 -5.99 8.01 -1.83
CA ALA A 33 -6.82 7.65 -0.69
C ALA A 33 -6.27 6.41 0.03
N SER A 34 -5.88 5.39 -0.73
CA SER A 34 -5.25 4.18 -0.19
C SER A 34 -3.95 4.48 0.56
N GLY A 35 -3.11 5.38 0.04
CA GLY A 35 -1.88 5.81 0.67
C GLY A 35 -2.13 6.49 2.02
N VAL A 36 -3.10 7.40 2.10
CA VAL A 36 -3.41 8.11 3.35
C VAL A 36 -4.03 7.18 4.40
N VAL A 37 -4.98 6.34 3.99
CA VAL A 37 -5.77 5.50 4.91
C VAL A 37 -4.97 4.28 5.38
N ALA A 38 -4.20 3.65 4.49
CA ALA A 38 -3.64 2.33 4.76
C ALA A 38 -2.13 2.31 5.02
N SER A 39 -1.39 3.38 4.70
CA SER A 39 0.07 3.39 4.92
C SER A 39 0.48 3.20 6.38
N GLY A 40 -0.36 3.59 7.33
CA GLY A 40 0.01 3.60 8.76
C GLY A 40 0.94 4.77 9.16
N LEU A 41 1.34 5.62 8.21
CA LEU A 41 2.27 6.73 8.45
C LEU A 41 1.60 7.95 9.09
N LEU A 42 0.41 8.31 8.60
CA LEU A 42 -0.35 9.47 9.11
C LEU A 42 -1.21 9.13 10.32
N ARG A 43 -1.55 7.85 10.48
CA ARG A 43 -2.42 7.35 11.55
C ARG A 43 -2.10 5.90 11.84
N THR A 44 -1.90 5.58 13.12
CA THR A 44 -1.69 4.21 13.56
C THR A 44 -2.91 3.34 13.22
N ILE A 45 -2.67 2.19 12.61
CA ILE A 45 -3.70 1.27 12.10
C ILE A 45 -4.57 0.71 13.25
N GLU A 46 -4.04 0.65 14.47
CA GLU A 46 -4.74 0.15 15.66
C GLU A 46 -5.84 1.11 16.16
N ASN A 47 -5.64 2.42 16.01
CA ASN A 47 -6.59 3.45 16.47
C ASN A 47 -7.59 3.85 15.37
N MET A 48 -7.79 2.99 14.38
CA MET A 48 -8.64 3.25 13.22
C MET A 48 -10.04 2.64 13.41
N PRO A 49 -11.13 3.35 13.07
CA PRO A 49 -12.47 2.78 13.08
C PRO A 49 -12.55 1.53 12.20
N THR A 50 -13.33 0.53 12.62
CA THR A 50 -13.34 -0.84 12.07
C THR A 50 -13.52 -0.90 10.55
N VAL A 51 -14.33 0.00 9.97
CA VAL A 51 -14.55 0.07 8.51
C VAL A 51 -13.27 0.43 7.77
N LEU A 52 -12.55 1.46 8.23
CA LEU A 52 -11.29 1.87 7.60
C LEU A 52 -10.19 0.84 7.87
N GLN A 53 -10.25 0.13 9.01
CA GLN A 53 -9.35 -0.97 9.30
C GLN A 53 -9.50 -2.10 8.27
N TRP A 54 -10.72 -2.49 7.91
CA TRP A 54 -10.97 -3.45 6.83
C TRP A 54 -10.47 -2.95 5.47
N ALA A 55 -10.72 -1.69 5.12
CA ALA A 55 -10.21 -1.09 3.90
C ALA A 55 -8.67 -1.10 3.85
N SER A 56 -8.01 -0.92 5.00
CA SER A 56 -6.55 -0.98 5.10
C SER A 56 -5.97 -2.35 4.73
N TYR A 57 -6.69 -3.45 4.99
CA TYR A 57 -6.23 -4.81 4.65
C TYR A 57 -6.24 -5.10 3.14
N ILE A 58 -7.11 -4.43 2.39
CA ILE A 58 -7.22 -4.55 0.93
C ILE A 58 -6.15 -3.68 0.24
N ALA A 59 -5.77 -2.58 0.89
CA ALA A 59 -4.84 -1.63 0.35
C ALA A 59 -3.39 -2.16 0.33
N VAL A 60 -2.79 -2.14 -0.87
CA VAL A 60 -1.38 -2.52 -1.10
C VAL A 60 -0.39 -1.68 -0.29
N HIS A 61 -0.73 -0.41 -0.01
CA HIS A 61 0.13 0.51 0.72
C HIS A 61 0.48 0.01 2.12
N LYS A 62 -0.45 -0.64 2.82
CA LYS A 62 -0.23 -1.20 4.17
C LYS A 62 0.97 -2.16 4.22
N TYR A 63 1.01 -3.09 3.28
CA TYR A 63 2.06 -4.10 3.22
C TYR A 63 3.38 -3.50 2.73
N SER A 64 3.31 -2.56 1.77
CA SER A 64 4.50 -1.91 1.23
C SER A 64 5.20 -1.04 2.28
N THR A 65 4.46 -0.27 3.06
CA THR A 65 5.04 0.60 4.11
C THR A 65 5.52 -0.21 5.30
N ALA A 66 4.81 -1.27 5.70
CA ALA A 66 5.27 -2.16 6.77
C ALA A 66 6.62 -2.82 6.44
N ILE A 67 6.81 -3.25 5.18
CA ILE A 67 8.11 -3.79 4.71
C ILE A 67 9.18 -2.70 4.73
N LEU A 68 8.89 -1.52 4.20
CA LEU A 68 9.87 -0.43 4.11
C LEU A 68 10.29 0.04 5.49
N VAL A 69 9.35 0.30 6.39
CA VAL A 69 9.63 0.71 7.76
C VAL A 69 10.36 -0.40 8.52
N GLY A 70 9.95 -1.66 8.35
CA GLY A 70 10.62 -2.81 8.95
C GLY A 70 12.06 -2.99 8.45
N ASN A 71 12.34 -2.71 7.18
CA ASN A 71 13.69 -2.82 6.62
C ASN A 71 14.60 -1.66 7.04
N GLU A 72 14.08 -0.43 6.99
CA GLU A 72 14.89 0.78 7.18
C GLU A 72 15.13 1.13 8.64
N PHE A 73 14.19 0.83 9.55
CA PHE A 73 14.30 1.22 10.95
C PHE A 73 14.83 0.11 11.85
N HIS A 74 15.00 -1.11 11.34
CA HIS A 74 15.46 -2.23 12.14
C HIS A 74 16.93 -2.06 12.55
N GLY A 75 17.19 -2.13 13.85
CA GLY A 75 18.54 -1.98 14.41
C GLY A 75 19.12 -0.57 14.37
N LEU A 76 18.37 0.45 13.94
CA LEU A 76 18.82 1.84 13.96
C LEU A 76 18.81 2.41 15.38
N LYS A 77 19.80 3.26 15.69
CA LYS A 77 19.89 4.03 16.92
C LYS A 77 19.81 5.51 16.59
N PHE A 78 18.91 6.23 17.25
CA PHE A 78 18.71 7.66 17.07
C PHE A 78 19.35 8.42 18.22
N THR A 79 20.02 9.54 17.92
CA THR A 79 20.57 10.45 18.93
C THR A 79 19.49 11.47 19.32
N CYS A 80 19.01 11.38 20.56
CA CYS A 80 18.02 12.31 21.09
C CYS A 80 18.69 13.41 21.92
N PRO A 81 18.45 14.71 21.64
CA PRO A 81 18.86 15.78 22.53
C PRO A 81 18.07 15.74 23.84
N GLU A 82 18.71 16.07 24.97
CA GLU A 82 18.10 16.02 26.31
C GLU A 82 16.78 16.82 26.43
N GLN A 83 16.62 17.87 25.62
CA GLN A 83 15.45 18.74 25.63
C GLN A 83 14.18 18.08 25.03
N ALA A 84 14.31 16.93 24.35
CA ALA A 84 13.21 16.23 23.69
C ALA A 84 13.11 14.74 24.10
N ALA A 85 13.69 14.37 25.25
CA ALA A 85 13.81 12.98 25.68
C ALA A 85 12.45 12.24 25.82
N GLU A 86 11.37 12.96 26.17
CA GLU A 86 10.03 12.36 26.34
C GLU A 86 9.37 11.95 25.01
N GLN A 87 9.72 12.60 23.89
CA GLN A 87 9.10 12.35 22.57
C GLN A 87 10.03 11.59 21.61
N CYS A 88 11.30 11.41 21.97
CA CYS A 88 12.31 10.87 21.07
C CYS A 88 12.61 9.39 21.35
N LEU A 89 12.36 8.55 20.36
CA LEU A 89 12.64 7.12 20.42
C LEU A 89 14.11 6.88 20.07
N MET A 90 14.92 6.45 21.05
CA MET A 90 16.36 6.20 20.83
C MET A 90 16.68 4.97 19.96
N LYS A 91 15.70 4.09 19.74
CA LYS A 91 15.86 2.87 18.93
C LYS A 91 14.76 2.78 17.89
N GLY A 92 15.13 2.46 16.65
CA GLY A 92 14.18 2.20 15.57
C GLY A 92 13.28 0.99 15.82
N ASP A 93 13.74 -0.01 16.57
CA ASP A 93 12.91 -1.14 16.96
C ASP A 93 11.74 -0.72 17.88
N ASN A 94 11.94 0.30 18.74
CA ASN A 94 10.84 0.84 19.55
C ASN A 94 9.81 1.57 18.67
N PHE A 95 10.26 2.26 17.62
CA PHE A 95 9.38 2.90 16.64
C PHE A 95 8.56 1.86 15.87
N ILE A 96 9.20 0.79 15.37
CA ILE A 96 8.52 -0.30 14.68
C ILE A 96 7.47 -0.93 15.59
N ASN A 97 7.80 -1.29 16.83
CA ASN A 97 6.86 -1.94 17.74
C ASN A 97 5.68 -1.05 18.15
N THR A 98 5.86 0.27 18.18
CA THR A 98 4.80 1.22 18.57
C THR A 98 3.83 1.53 17.43
N TYR A 99 4.33 1.65 16.20
CA TYR A 99 3.52 2.11 15.06
C TYR A 99 3.16 0.99 14.07
N TYR A 100 3.99 -0.06 13.99
CA TYR A 100 3.87 -1.19 13.06
C TYR A 100 4.13 -2.51 13.79
N PRO A 101 3.27 -2.89 14.75
CA PRO A 101 3.46 -4.12 15.52
C PRO A 101 3.56 -5.35 14.61
N HIS A 102 4.49 -6.25 14.93
CA HIS A 102 4.77 -7.48 14.17
C HIS A 102 5.18 -7.29 12.70
N ALA A 103 5.60 -6.09 12.29
CA ALA A 103 6.06 -5.88 10.91
C ALA A 103 7.27 -6.75 10.54
N LEU A 104 8.19 -6.95 11.50
CA LEU A 104 9.42 -7.73 11.29
C LEU A 104 9.14 -9.24 11.15
N GLU A 105 8.33 -9.80 12.04
CA GLU A 105 7.96 -11.22 12.02
C GLU A 105 7.16 -11.60 10.78
N HIS A 106 6.40 -10.65 10.23
CA HIS A 106 5.54 -10.86 9.08
C HIS A 106 6.14 -10.36 7.76
N MET A 107 7.43 -10.00 7.72
CA MET A 107 8.05 -9.42 6.53
C MET A 107 7.88 -10.33 5.30
N THR A 108 8.19 -11.63 5.40
CA THR A 108 8.02 -12.58 4.30
C THR A 108 6.56 -12.73 3.89
N ARG A 109 5.63 -12.77 4.86
CA ARG A 109 4.19 -12.84 4.58
C ARG A 109 3.73 -11.62 3.80
N ASN A 110 4.20 -10.43 4.17
CA ASN A 110 3.87 -9.18 3.48
C ASN A 110 4.39 -9.18 2.03
N PHE A 111 5.60 -9.70 1.78
CA PHE A 111 6.12 -9.89 0.42
C PHE A 111 5.25 -10.83 -0.42
N ILE A 112 4.83 -11.96 0.16
CA ILE A 112 3.94 -12.92 -0.53
C ILE A 112 2.59 -12.27 -0.86
N ILE A 113 2.00 -11.52 0.07
CA ILE A 113 0.73 -10.81 -0.15
C ILE A 113 0.87 -9.77 -1.26
N LEU A 114 1.96 -9.00 -1.26
CA LEU A 114 2.26 -8.03 -2.33
C LEU A 114 2.42 -8.71 -3.70
N GLY A 115 3.14 -9.83 -3.76
CA GLY A 115 3.26 -10.64 -4.96
C GLY A 115 1.92 -11.16 -5.45
N GLY A 116 1.11 -11.73 -4.54
CA GLY A 116 -0.24 -12.21 -4.84
C GLY A 116 -1.17 -11.10 -5.33
N TYR A 117 -1.12 -9.91 -4.72
CA TYR A 117 -1.89 -8.74 -5.16
C TYR A 117 -1.50 -8.33 -6.59
N SER A 118 -0.20 -8.25 -6.88
CA SER A 118 0.32 -7.96 -8.22
C SER A 118 -0.22 -8.93 -9.26
N THR A 119 -0.11 -10.24 -8.99
CA THR A 119 -0.64 -11.29 -9.87
C THR A 119 -2.16 -11.21 -10.03
N ALA A 120 -2.90 -10.92 -8.95
CA ALA A 120 -4.35 -10.79 -9.00
C ALA A 120 -4.80 -9.62 -9.88
N VAL A 121 -4.15 -8.45 -9.77
CA VAL A 121 -4.43 -7.30 -10.63
C VAL A 121 -4.10 -7.60 -12.09
N PHE A 122 -3.00 -8.32 -12.36
CA PHE A 122 -2.65 -8.74 -13.71
C PHE A 122 -3.71 -9.66 -14.33
N ILE A 123 -4.18 -10.66 -13.58
CA ILE A 123 -5.26 -11.55 -14.01
C ILE A 123 -6.55 -10.76 -14.23
N LEU A 124 -6.87 -9.82 -13.34
CA LEU A 124 -8.04 -8.95 -13.48
C LEU A 124 -7.94 -8.10 -14.76
N ALA A 125 -6.79 -7.51 -15.05
CA ALA A 125 -6.55 -6.77 -16.29
C ALA A 125 -6.82 -7.64 -17.52
N PHE A 126 -6.30 -8.87 -17.51
CA PHE A 126 -6.51 -9.84 -18.59
C PHE A 126 -7.99 -10.19 -18.77
N ILE A 127 -8.71 -10.46 -17.67
CA ILE A 127 -10.13 -10.78 -17.69
C ILE A 127 -10.95 -9.60 -18.22
N VAL A 128 -10.71 -8.39 -17.70
CA VAL A 128 -11.44 -7.18 -18.12
C VAL A 128 -11.22 -6.91 -19.61
N MET A 129 -9.98 -7.01 -20.09
CA MET A 129 -9.66 -6.85 -21.52
C MET A 129 -10.32 -7.94 -22.37
N LYS A 130 -10.34 -9.18 -21.89
CA LYS A 130 -11.00 -10.29 -22.59
C LYS A 130 -12.51 -10.11 -22.68
N ILE A 131 -13.16 -9.64 -21.61
CA ILE A 131 -14.60 -9.35 -21.57
C ILE A 131 -14.96 -8.17 -22.48
N ARG A 132 -14.12 -7.13 -22.52
CA ARG A 132 -14.33 -5.97 -23.38
C ARG A 132 -14.46 -6.36 -24.86
N GLY A 133 -13.77 -7.44 -25.28
CA GLY A 133 -13.69 -7.85 -26.67
C GLY A 133 -12.87 -6.84 -27.50
N ILE A 134 -12.34 -7.30 -28.63
CA ILE A 134 -11.73 -6.39 -29.62
C ILE A 134 -12.90 -5.61 -30.22
N PRO A 135 -12.97 -4.27 -30.09
CA PRO A 135 -13.94 -3.50 -30.85
C PRO A 135 -13.60 -3.71 -32.33
N THR A 136 -14.43 -4.48 -33.05
CA THR A 136 -14.41 -4.48 -34.51
C THR A 136 -14.70 -3.05 -34.94
N LEU A 137 -13.66 -2.32 -35.36
CA LEU A 137 -13.84 -1.04 -36.05
C LEU A 137 -14.63 -1.34 -37.33
N HIS A 138 -15.91 -0.96 -37.31
CA HIS A 138 -16.68 -0.71 -38.52
C HIS A 138 -16.69 0.79 -38.80
#